data_AF-A0A9J6BJH0-F1
#
_entry.id   AF-A0A9J6BJH0-F1
#
_cell.length_a   1.000
_cell.length_b   1.000
_cell.length_c   1.000
_cell.angle_alpha   90.00
_cell.angle_beta   90.00
_cell.angle_gamma   90.00
#
_symmetry.space_group_name_H-M   'P 1'
#
loop_
_entity.id
_entity.type
_entity.pdbx_description
1 polymer ?
#
loop_
_entity_poly.entity_id
_entity_poly.type
_entity_poly.pdbx_seq_one_letter_code
_entity_poly.pdbx_strand_id
1 'polypeptide(L)'
;MYFKIGFICCVVLVRFAESFSSGAPADVCVKERFNQPNHGEHRSQPLESIPYQIIASAATYNPGETITLTITGNELFRGFFFQARDATTQEWVGEFIESQNTKTIPECSSVTHADNRDKTQAVFVWKAPEYKSGQVFFT
;
A
#
# COMPACT_ATOMS: atom_id res chain seq x y z
N MET A 1 26.12 58.46 17.63
CA MET A 1 26.02 57.27 18.51
C MET A 1 25.24 56.21 17.73
N TYR A 2 25.76 54.98 17.69
CA TYR A 2 25.53 54.00 16.62
C TYR A 2 24.14 53.37 16.59
N PHE A 3 23.61 53.23 15.37
CA PHE A 3 22.39 52.54 14.99
C PHE A 3 22.69 51.09 14.64
N LYS A 4 22.11 50.10 15.34
CA LYS A 4 21.93 48.71 14.84
C LYS A 4 20.76 48.02 15.55
N ILE A 5 19.57 48.09 14.96
CA ILE A 5 18.49 47.14 15.25
C ILE A 5 18.77 45.92 14.38
N GLY A 6 19.34 44.88 14.98
CA GLY A 6 19.60 43.61 14.32
C GLY A 6 18.29 42.83 14.16
N PHE A 7 17.65 42.94 13.01
CA PHE A 7 16.52 42.09 12.65
C PHE A 7 17.06 40.73 12.20
N ILE A 8 17.15 39.79 13.14
CA ILE A 8 17.49 38.39 12.84
C ILE A 8 16.27 37.79 12.15
N CYS A 9 16.30 37.78 10.82
CA CYS A 9 15.34 37.08 10.00
C CYS A 9 15.65 35.57 10.10
N CYS A 10 14.99 34.88 11.03
CA CYS A 10 15.00 33.41 11.07
C CYS A 10 14.28 32.89 9.83
N VAL A 11 15.04 32.62 8.77
CA VAL A 11 14.54 31.91 7.59
C VAL A 11 14.30 30.46 8.01
N VAL A 12 13.06 30.17 8.42
CA VAL A 12 12.59 28.80 8.64
C VAL A 12 12.50 28.14 7.27
N LEU A 13 13.49 27.33 6.92
CA LEU A 13 13.44 26.43 5.78
C LEU A 13 12.42 25.33 6.09
N VAL A 14 11.14 25.58 5.81
CA VAL A 14 10.12 24.53 5.77
C VAL A 14 10.49 23.62 4.60
N ARG A 15 11.08 22.48 4.92
CA ARG A 15 11.29 21.39 3.95
C ARG A 15 9.89 20.88 3.60
N PHE A 16 9.38 21.25 2.43
CA PHE A 16 8.22 20.59 1.85
C PHE A 16 8.62 19.14 1.55
N ALA A 17 8.13 18.21 2.35
CA ALA A 17 8.16 16.80 2.02
C ALA A 17 7.08 16.57 0.96
N GLU A 18 7.49 16.54 -0.31
CA GLU A 18 6.66 16.03 -1.40
C GLU A 18 6.35 14.55 -1.08
N SER A 19 5.12 14.27 -0.68
CA SER A 19 4.64 12.89 -0.53
C SER A 19 4.17 12.42 -1.90
N PHE A 20 4.59 11.22 -2.31
CA PHE A 20 4.12 10.62 -3.56
C PHE A 20 2.64 10.27 -3.42
N SER A 21 1.76 11.15 -3.90
CA SER A 21 0.31 10.97 -3.85
C SER A 21 -0.21 9.89 -4.80
N SER A 22 0.65 9.40 -5.70
CA SER A 22 0.29 8.54 -6.84
C SER A 22 0.40 7.04 -6.59
N GLY A 23 0.65 6.59 -5.36
CA GLY A 23 0.85 5.19 -5.04
C GLY A 23 2.28 4.68 -5.25
N ALA A 24 2.50 3.42 -4.90
CA ALA A 24 3.76 2.74 -5.08
C ALA A 24 4.14 2.58 -6.57
N PRO A 25 5.42 2.78 -6.93
CA PRO A 25 5.95 2.38 -8.23
C PRO A 25 6.15 0.86 -8.35
N ALA A 26 6.22 0.36 -9.58
CA ALA A 26 6.38 -1.06 -9.89
C ALA A 26 7.67 -1.68 -9.33
N ASP A 27 8.74 -0.90 -9.21
CA ASP A 27 10.03 -1.37 -8.71
C ASP A 27 9.98 -1.81 -7.24
N VAL A 28 8.94 -1.44 -6.48
CA VAL A 28 8.70 -1.93 -5.11
C VAL A 28 8.57 -3.46 -5.09
N CYS A 29 8.09 -4.07 -6.16
CA CYS A 29 7.86 -5.51 -6.21
C CYS A 29 9.14 -6.36 -6.20
N VAL A 30 10.28 -5.79 -6.59
CA VAL A 30 11.55 -6.51 -6.75
C VAL A 30 12.66 -5.98 -5.83
N LYS A 31 12.33 -5.14 -4.84
CA LYS A 31 13.32 -4.65 -3.87
C LYS A 31 13.79 -5.79 -2.96
N GLU A 32 15.04 -5.67 -2.49
CA GLU A 32 15.64 -6.60 -1.51
C GLU A 32 14.79 -6.75 -0.24
N ARG A 33 14.09 -5.67 0.15
CA ARG A 33 13.13 -5.68 1.26
C ARG A 33 11.72 -5.80 0.70
N PHE A 34 11.20 -7.02 0.73
CA PHE A 34 9.88 -7.35 0.23
C PHE A 34 8.78 -6.51 0.92
N ASN A 35 7.92 -5.86 0.12
CA ASN A 35 6.78 -5.03 0.56
C ASN A 35 7.10 -3.99 1.65
N GLN A 36 8.37 -3.58 1.77
CA GLN A 36 8.76 -2.54 2.71
C GLN A 36 9.04 -1.24 1.97
N PRO A 37 8.31 -0.16 2.27
CA PRO A 37 8.58 1.12 1.66
C PRO A 37 9.92 1.65 2.14
N ASN A 38 10.66 2.31 1.26
CA ASN A 38 11.96 2.93 1.59
C ASN A 38 11.76 4.28 2.30
N HIS A 39 11.17 4.24 3.49
CA HIS A 39 10.93 5.41 4.35
C HIS A 39 12.02 5.60 5.41
N GLY A 40 13.28 5.41 5.03
CA GLY A 40 14.44 5.63 5.91
C GLY A 40 14.41 4.75 7.17
N GLU A 41 14.40 5.38 8.35
CA GLU A 41 14.44 4.68 9.64
C GLU A 41 13.08 4.19 10.15
N HIS A 42 11.99 4.48 9.44
CA HIS A 42 10.68 3.93 9.79
C HIS A 42 10.69 2.39 9.65
N ARG A 43 9.97 1.72 10.56
CA ARG A 43 9.85 0.26 10.63
C ARG A 43 8.38 -0.13 10.68
N SER A 44 8.07 -1.33 10.20
CA SER A 44 6.72 -1.89 10.30
C SER A 44 6.30 -1.97 11.77
N GLN A 45 5.04 -1.61 12.02
CA GLN A 45 4.43 -1.83 13.33
C GLN A 45 4.21 -3.34 13.56
N PRO A 46 4.31 -3.82 14.81
CA PRO A 46 3.98 -5.20 15.13
C PRO A 46 2.47 -5.46 14.95
N LEU A 47 2.12 -6.71 14.63
CA LEU A 47 0.72 -7.11 14.37
C LEU A 47 -0.19 -6.90 15.59
N GLU A 48 0.38 -6.95 16.79
CA GLU A 48 -0.34 -6.75 18.04
C GLU A 48 -0.77 -5.29 18.28
N SER A 49 -0.15 -4.34 17.58
CA SER A 49 -0.40 -2.90 17.78
C SER A 49 -0.88 -2.16 16.53
N ILE A 50 -1.00 -2.84 15.38
CA ILE A 50 -1.45 -2.19 14.15
C ILE A 50 -2.93 -1.76 14.28
N PRO A 51 -3.31 -0.51 13.96
CA PRO A 51 -4.68 -0.02 14.11
C PRO A 51 -5.61 -0.41 12.96
N TYR A 52 -5.14 -1.30 12.06
CA TYR A 52 -5.82 -1.68 10.84
C TYR A 52 -5.96 -3.20 10.74
N GLN A 53 -7.03 -3.64 10.08
CA GLN A 53 -7.30 -5.02 9.71
C GLN A 53 -7.55 -5.12 8.22
N ILE A 54 -7.15 -6.26 7.66
CA ILE A 54 -7.37 -6.61 6.26
C ILE A 54 -8.23 -7.85 6.25
N ILE A 55 -9.42 -7.71 5.66
CA ILE A 55 -10.42 -8.77 5.62
C ILE A 55 -10.55 -9.22 4.18
N ALA A 56 -10.26 -10.49 3.92
CA ALA A 56 -10.51 -11.14 2.64
C ALA A 56 -11.84 -11.90 2.69
N SER A 57 -12.63 -11.83 1.63
CA SER A 57 -13.90 -12.57 1.53
C SER A 57 -13.68 -14.09 1.48
N ALA A 58 -12.51 -14.54 1.06
CA ALA A 58 -12.08 -15.93 1.05
C ALA A 58 -10.54 -16.02 1.12
N ALA A 59 -10.02 -17.17 1.56
CA ALA A 59 -8.59 -17.48 1.52
C ALA A 59 -8.23 -18.46 0.37
N THR A 60 -9.22 -19.17 -0.15
CA THR A 60 -9.09 -20.12 -1.27
C THR A 60 -9.88 -19.63 -2.47
N TYR A 61 -9.43 -20.01 -3.66
CA TYR A 61 -10.05 -19.62 -4.92
C TYR A 61 -10.14 -20.79 -5.90
N ASN A 62 -11.19 -20.75 -6.72
CA ASN A 62 -11.31 -21.49 -7.98
C ASN A 62 -10.88 -20.62 -9.17
N PRO A 63 -10.73 -21.20 -10.37
CA PRO A 63 -10.26 -20.44 -11.50
C PRO A 63 -11.24 -19.34 -11.89
N GLY A 64 -10.73 -18.13 -12.13
CA GLY A 64 -11.52 -16.94 -12.48
C GLY A 64 -12.36 -16.35 -11.34
N GLU A 65 -12.34 -16.95 -10.15
CA GLU A 65 -13.07 -16.45 -8.97
C GLU A 65 -12.52 -15.10 -8.51
N THR A 66 -13.37 -14.29 -7.86
CA THR A 66 -12.97 -12.99 -7.32
C THR A 66 -13.00 -13.00 -5.79
N ILE A 67 -11.98 -12.40 -5.18
CA ILE A 67 -11.88 -12.19 -3.74
C ILE A 67 -11.89 -10.69 -3.47
N THR A 68 -12.79 -10.26 -2.59
CA THR A 68 -12.85 -8.87 -2.15
C THR A 68 -11.98 -8.69 -0.91
N LEU A 69 -11.12 -7.67 -0.94
CA LEU A 69 -10.30 -7.25 0.19
C LEU A 69 -10.83 -5.93 0.74
N THR A 70 -10.92 -5.85 2.06
CA THR A 70 -11.32 -4.63 2.78
C THR A 70 -10.27 -4.27 3.81
N ILE A 71 -9.73 -3.05 3.71
CA ILE A 71 -8.95 -2.43 4.79
C ILE A 71 -9.92 -1.67 5.67
N THR A 72 -9.89 -1.94 6.96
CA THR A 72 -10.68 -1.21 7.96
C THR A 72 -9.82 -0.93 9.19
N GLY A 73 -10.14 0.09 9.97
CA GLY A 73 -9.39 0.42 11.17
C GLY A 73 -10.09 1.50 11.99
N ASN A 74 -9.47 1.85 13.13
CA ASN A 74 -9.92 2.93 13.99
C ASN A 74 -9.19 4.26 13.73
N GLU A 75 -8.17 4.25 12.85
CA GLU A 75 -7.43 5.43 12.43
C GLU A 75 -7.61 5.72 10.93
N LEU A 76 -7.32 6.96 10.53
CA LEU A 76 -7.30 7.35 9.12
C LEU A 76 -5.98 6.92 8.48
N PHE A 77 -6.05 6.38 7.26
CA PHE A 77 -4.88 6.08 6.44
C PHE A 77 -4.97 6.76 5.08
N ARG A 78 -3.82 7.02 4.44
CA ARG A 78 -3.76 7.67 3.12
C ARG A 78 -3.32 6.75 2.01
N GLY A 79 -2.50 5.75 2.33
CA GLY A 79 -1.90 4.86 1.36
C GLY A 79 -1.93 3.41 1.82
N PHE A 80 -1.82 2.54 0.84
CA PHE A 80 -1.66 1.11 1.00
C PHE A 80 -0.90 0.53 -0.19
N PHE A 81 -0.39 -0.67 0.00
CA PHE A 81 0.18 -1.53 -1.03
C PHE A 81 -0.18 -2.97 -0.67
N PHE A 82 -0.74 -3.70 -1.62
CA PHE A 82 -1.05 -5.12 -1.47
C PHE A 82 -0.49 -5.91 -2.63
N GLN A 83 0.03 -7.09 -2.33
CA GLN A 83 0.48 -8.07 -3.30
C GLN A 83 -0.16 -9.42 -3.01
N ALA A 84 -0.63 -10.09 -4.06
CA ALA A 84 -1.21 -11.42 -3.98
C ALA A 84 -0.16 -12.50 -4.29
N ARG A 85 -0.07 -13.52 -3.43
CA ARG A 85 0.88 -14.63 -3.57
C ARG A 85 0.21 -15.98 -3.34
N ASP A 86 0.69 -16.98 -4.07
CA ASP A 86 0.34 -18.37 -3.82
C ASP A 86 0.88 -18.81 -2.46
N ALA A 87 0.02 -19.36 -1.60
CA ALA A 87 0.41 -19.72 -0.22
C ALA A 87 1.46 -20.84 -0.14
N THR A 88 1.64 -21.62 -1.21
CA THR A 88 2.62 -22.71 -1.27
C THR A 88 3.90 -22.29 -1.98
N THR A 89 3.79 -21.75 -3.19
CA THR A 89 4.98 -21.40 -4.01
C THR A 89 5.53 -20.02 -3.72
N GLN A 90 4.75 -19.17 -3.03
CA GLN A 90 5.01 -17.74 -2.84
C GLN A 90 5.11 -16.93 -4.13
N GLU A 91 4.83 -17.52 -5.29
CA GLU A 91 4.82 -16.80 -6.56
C GLU A 91 3.66 -15.81 -6.62
N TRP A 92 3.83 -14.75 -7.39
CA TRP A 92 2.76 -13.81 -7.71
C TRP A 92 1.64 -14.54 -8.45
N VAL A 93 0.40 -14.28 -8.06
CA VAL A 93 -0.75 -14.98 -8.60
C VAL A 93 -1.97 -14.09 -8.75
N GLY A 94 -2.68 -14.28 -9.86
CA GLY A 94 -3.88 -13.52 -10.20
C GLY A 94 -3.58 -12.04 -10.45
N GLU A 95 -4.64 -11.26 -10.52
CA GLU A 95 -4.58 -9.84 -10.85
C GLU A 95 -5.55 -9.04 -10.00
N PHE A 96 -5.20 -7.80 -9.68
CA PHE A 96 -6.15 -6.88 -9.07
C PHE A 96 -6.98 -6.19 -10.16
N ILE A 97 -8.27 -6.04 -9.92
CA ILE A 97 -9.17 -5.26 -10.78
C ILE A 97 -9.06 -3.80 -10.37
N GLU A 98 -8.66 -2.95 -11.29
CA GLU A 98 -8.57 -1.51 -11.03
C GLU A 98 -9.95 -0.94 -10.68
N SER A 99 -9.99 -0.16 -9.61
CA SER A 99 -11.19 0.48 -9.08
C SER A 99 -10.91 1.93 -8.71
N GLN A 100 -11.95 2.68 -8.37
CA GLN A 100 -11.80 4.09 -8.03
C GLN A 100 -10.79 4.30 -6.89
N ASN A 101 -9.85 5.22 -7.09
CA ASN A 101 -8.81 5.58 -6.11
C ASN A 101 -7.78 4.47 -5.82
N THR A 102 -7.73 3.45 -6.68
CA THR A 102 -6.68 2.41 -6.68
C THR A 102 -5.90 2.46 -7.98
N LYS A 103 -4.68 1.95 -7.96
CA LYS A 103 -3.83 1.74 -9.12
C LYS A 103 -3.28 0.34 -9.07
N THR A 104 -3.41 -0.42 -10.15
CA THR A 104 -2.88 -1.78 -10.24
C THR A 104 -1.42 -1.79 -10.72
N ILE A 105 -0.70 -2.85 -10.36
CA ILE A 105 0.66 -3.14 -10.82
C ILE A 105 0.67 -4.63 -11.25
N PRO A 106 0.17 -4.92 -12.47
CA PRO A 106 -0.06 -6.30 -12.92
C PRO A 106 1.19 -7.16 -12.99
N GLU A 107 2.36 -6.55 -13.27
CA GLU A 107 3.65 -7.23 -13.39
C GLU A 107 4.09 -7.98 -12.12
N CYS A 108 3.44 -7.69 -10.99
CA CYS A 108 3.68 -8.34 -9.71
C CYS A 108 2.40 -8.57 -8.90
N SER A 109 1.26 -8.76 -9.55
CA SER A 109 -0.02 -9.07 -8.90
C SER A 109 -0.30 -8.15 -7.71
N SER A 110 -0.14 -6.83 -7.89
CA SER A 110 -0.19 -5.85 -6.80
C SER A 110 -1.17 -4.70 -7.07
N VAL A 111 -1.58 -4.02 -6.00
CA VAL A 111 -2.45 -2.83 -6.04
C VAL A 111 -2.01 -1.81 -4.98
N THR A 112 -2.15 -0.54 -5.30
CA THR A 112 -1.83 0.58 -4.42
C THR A 112 -2.90 1.68 -4.51
N HIS A 113 -2.79 2.68 -3.65
CA HIS A 113 -3.65 3.87 -3.69
C HIS A 113 -3.33 4.75 -4.90
N ALA A 114 -4.31 5.47 -5.42
CA ALA A 114 -4.12 6.44 -6.52
C ALA A 114 -4.16 7.91 -6.07
N ASP A 115 -4.44 8.17 -4.79
CA ASP A 115 -4.46 9.52 -4.21
C ASP A 115 -4.04 9.52 -2.73
N ASN A 116 -3.70 10.69 -2.21
CA ASN A 116 -3.30 10.90 -0.81
C ASN A 116 -4.45 11.34 0.11
N ARG A 117 -5.72 11.17 -0.28
CA ARG A 117 -6.85 11.57 0.55
C ARG A 117 -6.96 10.65 1.76
N ASP A 118 -7.46 11.18 2.88
CA ASP A 118 -7.74 10.39 4.07
C ASP A 118 -8.83 9.35 3.78
N LYS A 119 -8.63 8.14 4.29
CA LYS A 119 -9.50 6.98 4.11
C LYS A 119 -9.79 6.39 5.48
N THR A 120 -11.07 6.10 5.73
CA THR A 120 -11.52 5.27 6.85
C THR A 120 -11.58 3.78 6.46
N GLN A 121 -11.74 3.51 5.16
CA GLN A 121 -11.84 2.20 4.57
C GLN A 121 -11.32 2.22 3.12
N ALA A 122 -10.82 1.09 2.66
CA ALA A 122 -10.55 0.86 1.24
C ALA A 122 -11.03 -0.55 0.86
N VAL A 123 -11.62 -0.68 -0.33
CA VAL A 123 -12.11 -1.94 -0.88
C VAL A 123 -11.52 -2.13 -2.26
N PHE A 124 -11.00 -3.32 -2.54
CA PHE A 124 -10.45 -3.68 -3.84
C PHE A 124 -10.67 -5.16 -4.10
N VAL A 125 -10.65 -5.55 -5.38
CA VAL A 125 -11.00 -6.89 -5.83
C VAL A 125 -9.79 -7.53 -6.48
N TRP A 126 -9.47 -8.75 -6.05
CA TRP A 126 -8.49 -9.63 -6.69
C TRP A 126 -9.23 -10.69 -7.50
N LYS A 127 -8.72 -11.02 -8.69
CA LYS A 127 -9.24 -12.06 -9.56
C LYS A 127 -8.21 -13.18 -9.68
N ALA A 128 -8.69 -14.41 -9.48
CA ALA A 128 -7.91 -15.62 -9.64
C ALA A 128 -7.54 -15.88 -11.11
N PRO A 129 -6.40 -16.54 -11.38
CA PRO A 129 -6.08 -17.02 -12.71
C PRO A 129 -7.14 -18.02 -13.23
N GLU A 130 -7.36 -18.04 -14.54
CA GLU A 130 -8.39 -18.88 -15.19
C GLU A 130 -8.06 -20.38 -15.21
N TYR A 131 -6.85 -20.78 -14.80
CA TYR A 131 -6.33 -22.13 -14.97
C TYR A 131 -5.88 -22.80 -13.66
N LYS A 132 -6.06 -22.14 -12.51
CA LYS A 132 -5.53 -22.62 -11.23
C LYS A 132 -6.51 -22.36 -10.10
N SER A 133 -6.55 -23.29 -9.15
CA SER A 133 -7.20 -23.14 -7.84
C SER A 133 -6.14 -23.24 -6.76
N GLY A 134 -6.43 -22.71 -5.58
CA GLY A 134 -5.52 -22.86 -4.44
C GLY A 134 -5.83 -21.92 -3.30
N GLN A 135 -4.84 -21.72 -2.45
CA GLN A 135 -4.88 -20.73 -1.38
C GLN A 135 -4.01 -19.53 -1.77
N VAL A 136 -4.55 -18.33 -1.58
CA VAL A 136 -3.85 -17.06 -1.78
C VAL A 136 -3.63 -16.40 -0.42
N PHE A 137 -2.51 -15.72 -0.26
CA PHE A 137 -2.31 -14.78 0.84
C PHE A 137 -1.95 -13.41 0.29
N PHE A 138 -2.26 -12.38 1.07
CA PHE A 138 -2.07 -10.98 0.71
C PHE A 138 -1.13 -10.33 1.72
N THR A 139 -0.17 -9.57 1.20
CA THR A 139 0.90 -8.90 1.94
C THR A 139 1.09 -7.48 1.52
#